data_AF-A0A2M8HFQ3-F1
#
_entry.id   AF-A0A2M8HFQ3-F1
#
_cell.length_a   1.000
_cell.length_b   1.000
_cell.length_c   1.000
_cell.angle_alpha   90.00
_cell.angle_beta   90.00
_cell.angle_gamma   90.00
#
_symmetry.space_group_name_H-M   'P 1'
#
loop_
_entity.id
_entity.type
_entity.pdbx_description
1 polymer ?
#
loop_
_entity_poly.entity_id
_entity_poly.type
_entity_poly.pdbx_seq_one_letter_code
_entity_poly.pdbx_strand_id
1 'polypeptide(L)'
;MPSSYQSLVEEISQIYETALADGDADWNKFVLVSNWKIGERIVEVEQDSNFRAKYGEKIIHTLSQDLRRKLGTGFSSRNLRYMRQFYLVYKKQSIDPRISWSHYREIVSVEDKNDRSKLEKMV
;
A
#
# COMPACT_ATOMS: atom_id res chain seq x y z
N MET A 1 -19.43 -4.75 16.28
CA MET A 1 -18.05 -4.84 15.75
C MET A 1 -17.97 -3.99 14.48
N PRO A 2 -16.91 -3.18 14.29
CA PRO A 2 -16.70 -2.50 13.02
C PRO A 2 -16.66 -3.53 11.89
N SER A 3 -17.22 -3.23 10.72
CA SER A 3 -17.02 -4.09 9.55
C SER A 3 -15.52 -4.17 9.24
N SER A 4 -15.02 -5.28 8.68
CA SER A 4 -13.58 -5.43 8.36
C SER A 4 -13.04 -4.27 7.52
N TYR A 5 -13.92 -3.56 6.79
CA TYR A 5 -13.61 -2.33 6.07
C TYR A 5 -13.30 -1.14 6.97
N GLN A 6 -14.14 -0.91 7.98
CA GLN A 6 -13.98 0.23 8.87
C GLN A 6 -12.71 0.05 9.70
N SER A 7 -12.45 -1.19 10.15
CA SER A 7 -11.19 -1.55 10.79
C SER A 7 -9.99 -1.31 9.87
N LEU A 8 -10.09 -1.67 8.58
CA LEU A 8 -9.06 -1.39 7.59
C LEU A 8 -8.76 0.12 7.46
N VAL A 9 -9.79 0.95 7.32
CA VAL A 9 -9.62 2.41 7.23
C VAL A 9 -8.98 2.96 8.51
N GLU A 10 -9.40 2.49 9.68
CA GLU A 10 -8.86 2.92 10.97
C GLU A 10 -7.39 2.50 11.17
N GLU A 11 -7.05 1.25 10.83
CA GLU A 11 -5.68 0.73 10.87
C GLU A 11 -4.73 1.54 9.98
N ILE A 12 -5.15 1.85 8.75
CA ILE A 12 -4.35 2.68 7.82
C ILE A 12 -4.17 4.09 8.38
N SER A 13 -5.25 4.69 8.91
CA SER A 13 -5.17 6.02 9.53
C SER A 13 -4.21 6.04 10.71
N GLN A 14 -4.29 5.07 11.59
CA GLN A 14 -3.42 5.00 12.76
C GLN A 14 -1.94 4.86 12.37
N ILE A 15 -1.64 4.00 11.37
CA ILE A 15 -0.28 3.84 10.84
C ILE A 15 0.25 5.19 10.31
N TYR A 16 -0.59 5.96 9.62
CA TYR A 16 -0.19 7.23 9.02
C TYR A 16 -0.02 8.35 10.06
N GLU A 17 -0.95 8.47 11.00
CA GLU A 17 -0.94 9.51 12.04
C GLU A 17 0.22 9.34 13.02
N THR A 18 0.51 8.10 13.45
CA THR A 18 1.65 7.81 14.33
C THR A 18 2.98 8.24 13.70
N ALA A 19 3.11 8.13 12.38
CA ALA A 19 4.34 8.49 11.69
C ALA A 19 4.52 9.98 11.41
N LEU A 20 3.43 10.74 11.31
CA LEU A 20 3.51 12.20 11.26
C LEU A 20 3.98 12.78 12.61
N ALA A 21 3.74 12.07 13.72
CA ALA A 21 4.12 12.51 15.05
C ALA A 21 5.60 12.23 15.41
N ASP A 22 6.23 11.26 14.76
CA ASP A 22 7.53 10.69 15.16
C ASP A 22 8.71 11.24 14.33
N GLY A 23 8.76 12.57 14.16
CA GLY A 23 9.55 13.33 13.17
C GLY A 23 11.08 13.12 13.08
N ASP A 24 11.64 12.14 13.78
CA ASP A 24 13.04 11.68 13.72
C ASP A 24 13.25 10.35 12.96
N ALA A 25 12.19 9.61 12.63
CA ALA A 25 12.30 8.31 11.95
C ALA A 25 12.62 8.46 10.44
N ASP A 26 13.38 7.50 9.89
CA ASP A 26 13.66 7.36 8.45
C ASP A 26 12.34 7.32 7.66
N TRP A 27 11.94 8.50 7.14
CA TRP A 27 10.68 8.72 6.44
C TRP A 27 10.49 7.73 5.30
N ASN A 28 11.56 7.35 4.61
CA ASN A 28 11.47 6.40 3.52
C ASN A 28 11.08 5.01 4.04
N LYS A 29 11.77 4.53 5.07
CA LYS A 29 11.44 3.25 5.72
C LYS A 29 9.98 3.22 6.19
N PHE A 30 9.49 4.33 6.75
CA PHE A 30 8.08 4.45 7.12
C PHE A 30 7.15 4.31 5.91
N VAL A 31 7.38 5.08 4.85
CA VAL A 31 6.54 5.05 3.64
C VAL A 31 6.51 3.64 3.05
N LEU A 32 7.66 2.94 3.02
CA LEU A 32 7.73 1.57 2.51
C LEU A 32 6.93 0.58 3.37
N VAL A 33 7.10 0.61 4.69
CA VAL A 33 6.35 -0.27 5.60
C VAL A 33 4.85 -0.01 5.51
N SER A 34 4.44 1.26 5.47
CA SER A 34 3.03 1.64 5.35
C SER A 34 2.42 1.17 4.04
N ASN A 35 3.10 1.42 2.92
CA ASN A 35 2.61 0.99 1.60
C ASN A 35 2.55 -0.53 1.49
N TRP A 36 3.49 -1.25 2.09
CA TRP A 36 3.47 -2.71 2.14
C TRP A 36 2.28 -3.23 2.95
N LYS A 37 2.05 -2.69 4.16
CA LYS A 37 0.91 -3.07 5.03
C LYS A 37 -0.44 -2.74 4.39
N ILE A 38 -0.56 -1.57 3.76
CA ILE A 38 -1.78 -1.21 3.01
C ILE A 38 -2.01 -2.22 1.88
N GLY A 39 -0.96 -2.58 1.14
CA GLY A 39 -1.02 -3.57 0.07
C GLY A 39 -1.43 -4.96 0.57
N GLU A 40 -0.84 -5.43 1.68
CA GLU A 40 -1.21 -6.67 2.37
C GLU A 40 -2.69 -6.69 2.66
N ARG A 41 -3.16 -5.63 3.33
CA ARG A 41 -4.52 -5.55 3.81
C ARG A 41 -5.52 -5.54 2.66
N ILE A 42 -5.24 -4.81 1.58
CA ILE A 42 -6.04 -4.84 0.34
C ILE A 42 -6.15 -6.28 -0.20
N VAL A 43 -5.04 -7.03 -0.22
CA VAL A 43 -5.05 -8.42 -0.71
C VAL A 43 -5.85 -9.34 0.22
N GLU A 44 -5.76 -9.16 1.53
CA GLU A 44 -6.57 -9.93 2.50
C GLU A 44 -8.07 -9.70 2.30
N VAL A 45 -8.52 -8.44 2.20
CA VAL A 45 -9.95 -8.16 1.98
C VAL A 45 -10.44 -8.57 0.60
N GLU A 46 -9.58 -8.57 -0.43
CA GLU A 46 -9.94 -9.12 -1.74
C GLU A 46 -10.18 -10.64 -1.70
N GLN A 47 -9.54 -11.36 -0.77
CA GLN A 47 -9.70 -12.81 -0.58
C GLN A 47 -10.90 -13.16 0.30
N ASP A 48 -11.42 -12.22 1.10
CA ASP A 48 -12.64 -12.39 1.87
C ASP A 48 -13.88 -12.37 0.96
N SER A 49 -14.56 -13.52 0.87
CA SER A 49 -15.74 -13.71 0.01
C SER A 49 -16.91 -12.78 0.37
N ASN A 50 -17.09 -12.44 1.64
CA ASN A 50 -18.14 -11.51 2.08
C ASN A 50 -17.82 -10.08 1.64
N PHE A 51 -16.53 -9.73 1.71
CA PHE A 51 -16.06 -8.42 1.31
C PHE A 51 -16.16 -8.22 -0.20
N ARG A 52 -15.74 -9.23 -0.97
CA ARG A 52 -15.88 -9.26 -2.43
C ARG A 52 -17.34 -9.18 -2.86
N ALA A 53 -18.27 -9.82 -2.17
CA ALA A 53 -19.69 -9.72 -2.47
C ALA A 53 -20.25 -8.29 -2.23
N LYS A 54 -19.74 -7.59 -1.21
CA LYS A 54 -20.21 -6.24 -0.83
C LYS A 54 -19.58 -5.10 -1.63
N TYR A 55 -18.29 -5.17 -1.93
CA TYR A 55 -17.53 -4.08 -2.56
C TYR A 55 -16.96 -4.44 -3.94
N GLY A 56 -16.87 -5.72 -4.28
CA GLY A 56 -16.44 -6.21 -5.60
C GLY A 56 -15.11 -5.63 -6.06
N GLU A 57 -14.98 -5.45 -7.38
CA GLU A 57 -13.80 -4.83 -8.02
C GLU A 57 -13.64 -3.34 -7.69
N LYS A 58 -14.64 -2.72 -7.05
CA LYS A 58 -14.64 -1.28 -6.72
C LYS A 58 -13.98 -0.97 -5.38
N ILE A 59 -13.47 -1.96 -4.66
CA ILE A 59 -12.85 -1.77 -3.34
C ILE A 59 -11.77 -0.68 -3.32
N ILE A 60 -10.86 -0.68 -4.30
CA ILE A 60 -9.79 0.32 -4.40
C ILE A 60 -10.34 1.73 -4.64
N HIS A 61 -11.47 1.83 -5.35
CA HIS A 61 -12.10 3.13 -5.60
C HIS A 61 -12.72 3.68 -4.31
N THR A 62 -13.50 2.86 -3.61
CA THR A 62 -14.13 3.25 -2.33
C THR A 62 -13.07 3.59 -1.28
N LEU A 63 -12.05 2.75 -1.13
CA LEU A 63 -10.94 2.96 -0.20
C LEU A 63 -10.18 4.26 -0.51
N SER A 64 -9.98 4.57 -1.80
CA SER A 64 -9.37 5.84 -2.20
C SER A 64 -10.21 7.04 -1.76
N GLN A 65 -11.52 7.00 -1.96
CA GLN A 65 -12.38 8.12 -1.57
C GLN A 65 -12.41 8.33 -0.06
N ASP A 66 -12.45 7.25 0.72
CA ASP A 66 -12.55 7.33 2.18
C ASP A 66 -11.21 7.76 2.79
N LEU A 67 -10.09 7.16 2.36
CA LEU A 67 -8.76 7.56 2.84
C LEU A 67 -8.39 8.98 2.40
N ARG A 68 -8.78 9.42 1.20
CA ARG A 68 -8.55 10.83 0.80
C ARG A 68 -9.37 11.81 1.62
N ARG A 69 -10.58 11.45 2.03
CA ARG A 69 -11.41 12.28 2.91
C ARG A 69 -10.84 12.36 4.32
N LYS A 70 -10.27 11.25 4.83
CA LYS A 70 -9.75 11.17 6.20
C LYS A 70 -8.31 11.69 6.35
N LEU A 71 -7.43 11.32 5.42
CA LEU A 71 -5.97 11.53 5.51
C LEU A 71 -5.42 12.49 4.44
N GLY A 72 -6.20 12.84 3.43
CA GLY A 72 -5.80 13.79 2.39
C GLY A 72 -5.07 13.15 1.21
N THR A 73 -3.99 13.78 0.75
CA THR A 73 -3.30 13.37 -0.48
C THR A 73 -2.52 12.06 -0.32
N GLY A 74 -2.09 11.44 -1.42
CA GLY A 74 -1.34 10.17 -1.40
C GLY A 74 -2.20 8.90 -1.50
N PHE A 75 -3.51 8.96 -1.25
CA PHE A 75 -4.38 7.78 -1.32
C PHE A 75 -5.22 7.70 -2.61
N SER A 76 -4.64 8.03 -3.76
CA SER A 76 -5.33 7.85 -5.04
C SER A 76 -5.52 6.37 -5.37
N SER A 77 -6.57 6.01 -6.13
CA SER A 77 -6.77 4.62 -6.57
C SER A 77 -5.55 4.05 -7.30
N ARG A 78 -4.81 4.89 -8.05
CA ARG A 78 -3.55 4.48 -8.69
C ARG A 78 -2.48 4.14 -7.66
N ASN A 79 -2.32 4.96 -6.62
CA ASN A 79 -1.33 4.69 -5.57
C ASN A 79 -1.69 3.44 -4.75
N LEU A 80 -2.97 3.23 -4.44
CA LEU A 80 -3.45 2.00 -3.79
C LEU A 80 -3.18 0.74 -4.65
N ARG A 81 -3.31 0.83 -5.98
CA ARG A 81 -2.91 -0.27 -6.88
C ARG A 81 -1.41 -0.55 -6.80
N TYR A 82 -0.58 0.49 -6.72
CA TYR A 82 0.86 0.30 -6.53
C TYR A 82 1.18 -0.34 -5.18
N MET A 83 0.53 0.08 -4.10
CA MET A 83 0.69 -0.55 -2.77
C MET A 83 0.32 -2.03 -2.81
N ARG A 84 -0.81 -2.36 -3.43
CA ARG A 84 -1.25 -3.76 -3.65
C ARG A 84 -0.22 -4.57 -4.44
N GLN A 85 0.28 -4.05 -5.57
CA GLN A 85 1.31 -4.71 -6.37
C GLN A 85 2.62 -4.85 -5.59
N PHE A 86 3.00 -3.82 -4.84
CA PHE A 86 4.19 -3.82 -4.00
C PHE A 86 4.16 -4.97 -2.99
N TYR A 87 3.04 -5.16 -2.28
CA TYR A 87 2.88 -6.33 -1.43
C TYR A 87 2.99 -7.65 -2.22
N LEU A 88 2.28 -7.79 -3.33
CA LEU A 88 2.31 -9.04 -4.11
C LEU A 88 3.70 -9.41 -4.61
N VAL A 89 4.53 -8.43 -4.97
CA VAL A 89 5.90 -8.61 -5.46
C VAL A 89 6.87 -8.89 -4.30
N TYR A 90 6.75 -8.16 -3.19
CA TYR A 90 7.71 -8.20 -2.09
C TYR A 90 7.24 -9.00 -0.86
N LYS A 91 6.08 -9.68 -0.89
CA LYS A 91 5.60 -10.51 0.25
C LYS A 91 6.54 -11.66 0.66
N LYS A 92 7.48 -12.05 -0.22
CA LYS A 92 8.49 -13.10 0.03
C LYS A 92 9.92 -12.58 -0.08
N GLN A 93 10.11 -11.26 -0.17
CA GLN A 93 11.40 -10.63 -0.42
C GLN A 93 11.65 -9.53 0.62
N SER A 94 12.91 -9.29 0.95
CA SER A 94 13.27 -8.18 1.84
C SER A 94 13.10 -6.86 1.11
N ILE A 95 12.51 -5.88 1.79
CA ILE A 95 12.42 -4.50 1.31
C ILE A 95 13.72 -3.79 1.67
N ASP A 96 14.40 -3.23 0.68
CA ASP A 96 15.57 -2.38 0.90
C ASP A 96 15.14 -0.95 1.28
N PRO A 97 15.45 -0.47 2.49
CA PRO A 97 15.07 0.86 2.95
C PRO A 97 15.84 1.99 2.27
N ARG A 98 16.90 1.71 1.50
CA ARG A 98 17.66 2.71 0.74
C ARG A 98 16.94 3.13 -0.55
N ILE A 99 16.03 2.28 -1.04
CA ILE A 99 15.27 2.53 -2.27
C ILE A 99 14.03 3.35 -1.93
N SER A 100 13.83 4.48 -2.60
CA SER A 100 12.68 5.35 -2.34
C SER A 100 11.34 4.73 -2.79
N TRP A 101 10.23 5.10 -2.16
CA TRP A 101 8.90 4.68 -2.63
C TRP A 101 8.63 5.05 -4.11
N SER A 102 9.07 6.22 -4.56
CA SER A 102 8.95 6.61 -5.96
C SER A 102 9.61 5.59 -6.88
N HIS A 103 10.79 5.09 -6.51
CA HIS A 103 11.52 4.09 -7.27
C HIS A 103 10.83 2.72 -7.23
N TYR A 104 10.33 2.29 -6.06
CA TYR A 104 9.53 1.06 -5.99
C TYR A 104 8.26 1.11 -6.85
N ARG A 105 7.60 2.27 -6.98
CA ARG A 105 6.46 2.42 -7.90
C ARG A 105 6.85 2.16 -9.35
N GLU A 106 8.02 2.63 -9.76
CA GLU A 106 8.54 2.37 -11.11
C GLU A 106 8.82 0.88 -11.28
N ILE A 107 9.51 0.25 -10.33
CA ILE A 107 9.78 -1.19 -10.36
C ILE A 107 8.48 -2.00 -10.46
N VAL A 108 7.51 -1.78 -9.58
CA VAL A 108 6.28 -2.61 -9.57
C VAL A 108 5.34 -2.31 -10.74
N SER A 109 5.54 -1.19 -11.45
CA SER A 109 4.81 -0.88 -12.68
C SER A 109 5.27 -1.70 -13.90
N VAL A 110 6.46 -2.31 -13.82
CA VAL A 110 7.00 -3.18 -14.86
C VAL A 110 6.47 -4.60 -14.66
N GLU A 111 5.73 -5.09 -15.66
CA GLU A 111 5.15 -6.44 -15.62
C GLU A 111 6.21 -7.55 -15.70
N ASP A 112 7.23 -7.36 -16.55
CA ASP A 112 8.32 -8.31 -16.74
C ASP A 112 9.24 -8.41 -15.51
N LYS A 113 9.49 -9.63 -15.04
CA LYS A 113 10.31 -9.89 -13.85
C LYS A 113 11.80 -9.61 -14.08
N ASN A 114 12.33 -9.88 -15.26
CA ASN A 114 13.74 -9.64 -15.58
C ASN A 114 14.04 -8.14 -15.66
N ASP A 115 13.11 -7.35 -16.17
CA ASP A 115 13.29 -5.90 -16.26
C ASP A 115 13.18 -5.23 -14.88
N ARG A 116 12.35 -5.76 -13.97
CA ARG A 116 12.33 -5.34 -12.55
C ARG A 116 13.67 -5.51 -11.86
N SER A 117 14.30 -6.69 -12.00
CA SER A 117 15.59 -6.96 -11.37
C SER A 117 16.75 -6.12 -11.94
N LYS A 118 16.61 -5.54 -13.14
CA LYS A 118 17.58 -4.57 -13.67
C LYS A 118 17.44 -3.22 -12.97
N LEU A 119 16.21 -2.72 -12.81
CA LEU A 119 15.91 -1.45 -12.15
C LEU A 119 16.25 -1.43 -10.67
N GLU A 120 16.15 -2.57 -9.98
CA GLU A 120 16.59 -2.72 -8.59
C GLU A 120 18.11 -2.55 -8.41
N LYS A 121 18.91 -2.88 -9.44
CA LYS A 121 20.37 -2.77 -9.42
C LYS A 121 20.90 -1.39 -9.84
N MET A 122 20.02 -0.52 -10.31
CA MET A 122 20.34 0.82 -10.81
C MET A 122 20.19 1.91 -9.73
N VAL A 123 19.87 1.54 -8.48
CA VAL A 123 19.65 2.44 -7.34
C VAL A 123 20.86 2.50 -6.43
#